data_AF-A0A1Z5R804-F1
#
_entry.id   AF-A0A1Z5R804-F1
#
_cell.length_a   1.000
_cell.length_b   1.000
_cell.length_c   1.000
_cell.angle_alpha   90.00
_cell.angle_beta   90.00
_cell.angle_gamma   90.00
#
_symmetry.space_group_name_H-M   'P 1'
#
loop_
_entity.id
_entity.type
_entity.pdbx_description
1 polymer ?
#
loop_
_entity_poly.entity_id
_entity_poly.type
_entity_poly.pdbx_seq_one_letter_code
_entity_poly.pdbx_strand_id
1 'polypeptide(L)'
;MDCSSDESSELSETDIDDYAEKSYADLKAGKFVARLGSDRFRCPFCPGKKKQDYRYNELLQHAVGVGASNRAAKVKANHQALAKLLKVDHADAAATLLPRQAIALSNPPKPVQDLEVFVWPWMGILANVPAEQTQGGGAILMKRLADFKPVQVTAVYGANGYAGYVIVLFTKDWIGFKNALAFQNYFKSQRLGKLEWEETKQHVKYVFGWLAKEEDYKSDGPVGRFLSANGELKTVSELEQEMSSKTDNLIANLTQQISAKSKYLQELECKCNQMNISLQKVMEESDLLHKRYNEEMRNMQSAAREHTQRVFQETEKLRKQLAEKESSIERRSKELNEQVAQTDMERRKLEEERKKNADQNDSLNMARIEQQKADQRALRLLEKHKKEKEDALNKILQLERQVDEKQKLELDIEQLKGKLEVVKHMEGEGVDVKKRSEELTAELNERIEDMEHLEALNQTLVVKERMTNDEIQDAKKELITGLADLLGPRSNIGIKRMGELDEKPFVLSCKQRYGEDAEMKAAEFVSLWQEHLKDPNWHPFKIVTTGSTTEQIINDNDEKLVGLKKQLGEEVYKAVTTALLEINEYNASGSYVVSELWNNKENRKASITEAIQHVLKQWKAQKRRR
;
A
#
# COMPACT_ATOMS: atom_id res chain seq x y z
N MET A 1 0.23 -28.89 69.93
CA MET A 1 -1.16 -28.53 69.65
C MET A 1 -1.30 -27.04 69.96
N ASP A 2 -1.45 -26.10 69.05
CA ASP A 2 -1.33 -26.06 67.59
C ASP A 2 -0.55 -24.78 67.26
N CYS A 3 0.59 -24.92 66.59
CA CYS A 3 1.34 -23.80 66.03
C CYS A 3 0.80 -23.56 64.62
N SER A 4 -0.20 -22.69 64.48
CA SER A 4 -0.60 -22.18 63.16
C SER A 4 0.40 -21.11 62.73
N SER A 5 1.15 -21.44 61.69
CA SER A 5 1.96 -20.54 60.88
C SER A 5 1.05 -19.55 60.17
N ASP A 6 0.85 -18.35 60.74
CA ASP A 6 0.20 -17.25 60.03
C ASP A 6 1.25 -16.43 59.26
N GLU A 7 1.18 -16.61 57.95
CA GLU A 7 1.68 -15.76 56.87
C GLU A 7 1.84 -14.28 57.28
N SER A 8 3.09 -13.85 57.49
CA SER A 8 3.43 -12.44 57.58
C SER A 8 3.59 -11.88 56.17
N SER A 9 2.50 -11.45 55.54
CA SER A 9 2.59 -10.55 54.38
C SER A 9 3.35 -9.30 54.81
N GLU A 10 4.50 -9.06 54.20
CA GLU A 10 5.33 -7.87 54.45
C GLU A 10 4.53 -6.62 54.07
N LEU A 11 4.05 -5.88 55.08
CA LEU A 11 3.43 -4.58 54.88
C LEU A 11 4.51 -3.60 54.38
N SER A 12 4.29 -3.04 53.20
CA SER A 12 5.09 -1.97 52.60
C SER A 12 5.12 -0.73 53.50
N GLU A 13 6.20 0.04 53.48
CA GLU A 13 6.27 1.33 54.20
C GLU A 13 5.19 2.34 53.77
N THR A 14 4.63 2.17 52.56
CA THR A 14 3.51 2.99 52.05
C THR A 14 2.17 2.70 52.73
N ASP A 15 2.01 1.54 53.38
CA ASP A 15 0.72 1.07 53.88
C ASP A 15 0.60 1.24 55.42
N ILE A 16 1.61 1.84 56.05
CA ILE A 16 1.69 2.06 57.49
C ILE A 16 0.57 3.00 57.96
N ASP A 17 0.30 4.07 57.21
CA ASP A 17 -0.71 5.07 57.56
C ASP A 17 -2.13 4.50 57.44
N ASP A 18 -2.43 3.76 56.37
CA ASP A 18 -3.72 3.08 56.18
C ASP A 18 -3.97 2.04 57.28
N TYR A 19 -2.93 1.28 57.64
CA TYR A 19 -3.02 0.31 58.74
C TYR A 19 -3.17 1.01 60.10
N ALA A 20 -2.54 2.17 60.31
CA ALA A 20 -2.67 2.97 61.52
C ALA A 20 -4.10 3.54 61.68
N GLU A 21 -4.73 4.00 60.59
CA GLU A 21 -6.13 4.46 60.61
C GLU A 21 -7.09 3.32 60.95
N LYS A 22 -6.89 2.13 60.37
CA LYS A 22 -7.69 0.94 60.71
C LYS A 22 -7.53 0.54 62.18
N SER A 23 -6.29 0.56 62.68
CA SER A 23 -5.99 0.24 64.08
C SER A 23 -6.55 1.29 65.04
N TYR A 24 -6.60 2.57 64.62
CA TYR A 24 -7.23 3.67 65.36
C TYR A 24 -8.75 3.48 65.45
N ALA A 25 -9.40 3.10 64.34
CA ALA A 25 -10.82 2.77 64.32
C ALA A 25 -11.15 1.59 65.24
N ASP A 26 -10.32 0.54 65.25
CA ASP A 26 -10.50 -0.62 66.13
C ASP A 26 -10.34 -0.27 67.62
N LEU A 27 -9.38 0.59 67.96
CA LEU A 27 -9.21 1.14 69.32
C LEU A 27 -10.43 1.96 69.74
N LYS A 28 -10.97 2.81 68.85
CA LYS A 28 -12.14 3.64 69.11
C LYS A 28 -13.43 2.83 69.25
N ALA A 29 -13.53 1.73 68.51
CA ALA A 29 -14.62 0.76 68.64
C ALA A 29 -14.53 -0.10 69.92
N GLY A 30 -13.50 0.09 70.75
CA GLY A 30 -13.34 -0.60 72.03
C GLY A 30 -12.83 -2.04 71.90
N LYS A 31 -12.36 -2.46 70.72
CA LYS A 31 -11.80 -3.82 70.53
C LYS A 31 -10.53 -4.06 71.36
N PHE A 32 -9.82 -2.99 71.72
CA PHE A 32 -8.64 -3.03 72.58
C PHE A 32 -8.76 -1.93 73.65
N VAL A 33 -8.68 -2.33 74.93
CA VAL A 33 -8.88 -1.40 76.06
C VAL A 33 -7.55 -0.75 76.46
N ALA A 34 -7.39 0.56 76.16
CA ALA A 34 -6.22 1.33 76.55
C ALA A 34 -6.34 2.03 77.93
N ARG A 35 -7.57 2.24 78.43
CA ARG A 35 -7.88 2.94 79.69
C ARG A 35 -8.60 1.99 80.65
N LEU A 36 -8.04 1.79 81.85
CA LEU A 36 -8.55 0.87 82.88
C LEU A 36 -9.07 1.61 84.15
N GLY A 37 -9.28 2.92 84.05
CA GLY A 37 -9.76 3.79 85.13
C GLY A 37 -9.51 5.28 84.84
N SER A 38 -9.63 6.15 85.86
CA SER A 38 -9.42 7.59 85.69
C SER A 38 -7.95 7.96 85.39
N ASP A 39 -6.98 7.28 86.03
CA ASP A 39 -5.53 7.60 85.96
C ASP A 39 -4.64 6.38 85.62
N ARG A 40 -5.23 5.28 85.13
CA ARG A 40 -4.48 4.06 84.78
C ARG A 40 -4.68 3.67 83.32
N PHE A 41 -3.59 3.66 82.57
CA PHE A 41 -3.57 3.29 81.17
C PHE A 41 -2.66 2.10 80.91
N ARG A 42 -2.96 1.31 79.88
CA ARG A 42 -2.15 0.17 79.43
C ARG A 42 -1.99 0.21 77.92
N CYS A 43 -0.82 -0.21 77.43
CA CYS A 43 -0.61 -0.41 76.01
C CYS A 43 -1.21 -1.76 75.57
N PRO A 44 -2.26 -1.80 74.75
CA PRO A 44 -2.89 -3.06 74.34
C PRO A 44 -1.99 -3.92 73.44
N PHE A 45 -1.01 -3.29 72.80
CA PHE A 45 -0.12 -3.92 71.82
C PHE A 45 1.19 -4.44 72.42
N CYS A 46 1.40 -4.26 73.73
CA CYS A 46 2.59 -4.74 74.45
C CYS A 46 2.23 -5.62 75.66
N PRO A 47 1.47 -6.73 75.49
CA PRO A 47 1.17 -7.62 76.62
C PRO A 47 2.47 -8.29 77.12
N GLY A 48 2.77 -8.15 78.41
CA GLY A 48 3.87 -8.91 79.07
C GLY A 48 5.15 -8.15 79.43
N LYS A 49 5.23 -6.81 79.32
CA LYS A 49 6.40 -6.05 79.80
C LYS A 49 6.32 -5.64 81.28
N LYS A 50 7.49 -5.47 81.93
CA LYS A 50 7.67 -5.19 83.39
C LYS A 50 6.87 -4.00 83.95
N LYS A 51 6.52 -3.00 83.12
CA LYS A 51 5.65 -1.87 83.51
C LYS A 51 4.34 -2.02 82.75
N GLN A 52 3.30 -2.53 83.42
CA GLN A 52 1.99 -2.73 82.79
C GLN A 52 1.09 -1.51 82.95
N ASP A 53 1.21 -0.76 84.05
CA ASP A 53 0.40 0.43 84.32
C ASP A 53 1.19 1.70 84.02
N TYR A 54 0.62 2.56 83.20
CA TYR A 54 1.16 3.86 82.79
C TYR A 54 0.21 4.98 83.24
N ARG A 55 0.79 6.14 83.62
CA ARG A 55 0.05 7.40 83.63
C ARG A 55 -0.12 7.92 82.19
N TYR A 56 -1.07 8.83 81.95
CA TYR A 56 -1.35 9.37 80.61
C TYR A 56 -0.09 9.84 79.87
N ASN A 57 0.72 10.71 80.48
CA ASN A 57 1.94 11.23 79.85
C ASN A 57 3.00 10.13 79.59
N GLU A 58 3.09 9.13 80.47
CA GLU A 58 4.03 8.02 80.31
C GLU A 58 3.60 7.08 79.18
N LEU A 59 2.29 6.82 79.04
CA LEU A 59 1.77 6.00 77.95
C LEU A 59 1.88 6.73 76.62
N LEU A 60 1.59 8.03 76.59
CA LEU A 60 1.72 8.84 75.39
C LEU A 60 3.17 8.87 74.90
N GLN A 61 4.13 9.06 75.80
CA GLN A 61 5.55 9.01 75.46
C GLN A 61 5.98 7.61 74.98
N HIS A 62 5.46 6.55 75.59
CA HIS A 62 5.68 5.18 75.14
C HIS A 62 5.12 4.94 73.72
N ALA A 63 3.88 5.33 73.46
CA ALA A 63 3.22 5.15 72.16
C ALA A 63 3.93 5.93 71.04
N VAL A 64 4.28 7.20 71.29
CA VAL A 64 5.05 8.03 70.35
C VAL A 64 6.44 7.44 70.11
N GLY A 65 7.14 7.04 71.17
CA GLY A 65 8.49 6.48 71.06
C GLY A 65 8.53 5.16 70.29
N VAL A 66 7.53 4.29 70.47
CA VAL A 66 7.44 3.03 69.73
C VAL A 66 6.98 3.25 68.29
N GLY A 67 6.03 4.17 68.06
CA GLY A 67 5.56 4.54 66.72
C GLY A 67 6.67 5.14 65.83
N ALA A 68 7.63 5.84 66.43
CA ALA A 68 8.79 6.42 65.75
C ALA A 68 10.03 5.50 65.70
N SER A 69 9.94 4.24 66.15
CA SER A 69 11.08 3.31 66.22
C SER A 69 11.26 2.48 64.94
N ASN A 70 12.42 1.85 64.78
CA ASN A 70 12.73 0.91 63.68
C ASN A 70 12.14 -0.50 63.89
N ARG A 71 10.98 -0.60 64.56
CA ARG A 71 10.27 -1.88 64.73
C ARG A 71 9.46 -2.21 63.47
N ALA A 72 8.97 -3.45 63.39
CA ALA A 72 8.13 -3.91 62.29
C ALA A 72 6.95 -2.94 62.00
N ALA A 73 6.62 -2.75 60.72
CA ALA A 73 5.61 -1.80 60.24
C ALA A 73 4.27 -1.87 61.01
N LYS A 74 3.76 -3.09 61.24
CA LYS A 74 2.54 -3.36 62.02
C LYS A 74 2.62 -2.84 63.47
N VAL A 75 3.79 -2.94 64.09
CA VAL A 75 4.02 -2.46 65.47
C VAL A 75 4.04 -0.93 65.50
N LYS A 76 4.67 -0.29 64.51
CA LYS A 76 4.70 1.18 64.36
C LYS A 76 3.30 1.73 64.19
N ALA A 77 2.55 1.20 63.23
CA ALA A 77 1.19 1.61 62.92
C ALA A 77 0.24 1.49 64.13
N ASN A 78 0.29 0.37 64.85
CA ASN A 78 -0.49 0.18 66.08
C ASN A 78 -0.16 1.23 67.17
N HIS A 79 1.11 1.60 67.35
CA HIS A 79 1.51 2.57 68.38
C HIS A 79 1.29 4.03 67.93
N GLN A 80 1.35 4.32 66.62
CA GLN A 80 0.90 5.60 66.06
C GLN A 80 -0.61 5.79 66.27
N ALA A 81 -1.41 4.74 66.03
CA ALA A 81 -2.84 4.72 66.29
C ALA A 81 -3.16 4.96 67.79
N LEU A 82 -2.43 4.32 68.70
CA LEU A 82 -2.57 4.54 70.14
C LEU A 82 -2.20 5.97 70.56
N ALA A 83 -1.14 6.53 69.99
CA ALA A 83 -0.74 7.92 70.26
C ALA A 83 -1.79 8.92 69.75
N LYS A 84 -2.40 8.65 68.59
CA LYS A 84 -3.51 9.43 68.03
C LYS A 84 -4.74 9.39 68.95
N LEU A 85 -5.13 8.21 69.43
CA LEU A 85 -6.23 8.03 70.39
C LEU A 85 -6.00 8.81 71.68
N LEU A 86 -4.78 8.74 72.25
CA LEU A 86 -4.48 9.46 73.49
C LEU A 86 -4.57 10.98 73.30
N LYS A 87 -4.04 11.50 72.18
CA LYS A 87 -4.03 12.94 71.88
C LYS A 87 -5.41 13.50 71.50
N VAL A 88 -6.24 12.72 70.83
CA VAL A 88 -7.51 13.20 70.26
C VAL A 88 -8.69 12.87 71.17
N ASP A 89 -8.79 11.62 71.64
CA ASP A 89 -9.96 11.11 72.34
C ASP A 89 -9.78 11.00 73.87
N HIS A 90 -8.55 11.15 74.40
CA HIS A 90 -8.25 11.13 75.84
C HIS A 90 -7.44 12.34 76.35
N ALA A 91 -7.49 13.46 75.64
CA ALA A 91 -6.77 14.69 76.00
C ALA A 91 -7.21 15.28 77.35
N ASP A 92 -8.45 15.01 77.77
CA ASP A 92 -9.03 15.42 79.06
C ASP A 92 -8.27 14.83 80.27
N ALA A 93 -7.72 13.63 80.13
CA ALA A 93 -6.93 12.97 81.17
C ALA A 93 -5.58 13.68 81.45
N ALA A 94 -5.10 14.53 80.53
CA ALA A 94 -3.91 15.36 80.74
C ALA A 94 -4.17 16.49 81.76
N ALA A 95 -5.40 16.99 81.83
CA ALA A 95 -5.79 18.14 82.66
C ALA A 95 -6.05 17.78 84.13
N THR A 96 -6.24 16.49 84.45
CA THR A 96 -6.55 16.02 85.81
C THR A 96 -5.32 15.81 86.71
N LEU A 97 -4.11 15.99 86.19
CA LEU A 97 -2.86 15.74 86.92
C LEU A 97 -2.31 17.05 87.52
N LEU A 98 -2.54 17.24 88.82
CA LEU A 98 -1.92 18.31 89.62
C LEU A 98 -0.38 18.24 89.51
N PRO A 99 0.31 19.37 89.25
CA PRO A 99 1.76 19.43 89.30
C PRO A 99 2.25 19.14 90.73
N ARG A 100 3.36 18.40 90.81
CA ARG A 100 4.02 17.96 92.04
C ARG A 100 4.41 19.20 92.87
N GLN A 101 3.57 19.60 93.83
CA GLN A 101 3.97 20.58 94.83
C GLN A 101 5.15 19.99 95.59
N ALA A 102 6.32 20.60 95.44
CA ALA A 102 7.43 20.35 96.32
C ALA A 102 6.97 20.73 97.73
N ILE A 103 6.99 19.77 98.64
CA ILE A 103 6.73 19.97 100.06
C ILE A 103 7.74 21.01 100.53
N ALA A 104 7.29 22.25 100.72
CA ALA A 104 8.04 23.26 101.43
C ALA A 104 8.24 22.72 102.85
N LEU A 105 9.49 22.38 103.19
CA LEU A 105 9.87 22.11 104.57
C LEU A 105 9.56 23.38 105.37
N SER A 106 8.58 23.27 106.25
CA SER A 106 8.16 24.31 107.19
C SER A 106 9.38 24.94 107.87
N ASN A 107 9.58 26.25 107.67
CA ASN A 107 10.50 27.04 108.48
C ASN A 107 10.08 26.92 109.96
N PRO A 108 11.02 26.67 110.90
CA PRO A 108 10.71 26.68 112.32
C PRO A 108 10.24 28.07 112.78
N PRO A 109 9.45 28.16 113.85
CA PRO A 109 8.77 29.40 114.25
C PRO A 109 9.77 30.50 114.63
N LYS A 110 9.47 31.73 114.19
CA LYS A 110 10.19 32.96 114.54
C LYS A 110 10.33 33.10 116.07
N PRO A 111 11.55 33.25 116.62
CA PRO A 111 11.72 33.67 118.01
C PRO A 111 11.38 35.16 118.15
N VAL A 112 10.57 35.50 119.15
CA VAL A 112 10.05 36.85 119.44
C VAL A 112 11.06 37.71 120.23
N GLN A 113 12.37 37.44 120.11
CA GLN A 113 13.42 38.22 120.78
C GLN A 113 14.63 38.42 119.85
N ASP A 114 14.52 39.37 118.93
CA ASP A 114 15.56 39.71 117.95
C ASP A 114 16.68 40.61 118.53
N LEU A 115 17.03 40.36 119.79
CA LEU A 115 18.09 41.06 120.53
C LEU A 115 19.25 40.12 120.87
N GLU A 116 19.11 38.80 120.65
CA GLU A 116 20.20 37.87 120.92
C GLU A 116 21.25 37.90 119.81
N VAL A 117 22.41 38.42 120.18
CA VAL A 117 23.60 38.46 119.32
C VAL A 117 24.47 37.25 119.63
N PHE A 118 24.76 36.47 118.60
CA PHE A 118 25.57 35.27 118.68
C PHE A 118 26.94 35.50 118.02
N VAL A 119 27.91 34.68 118.39
CA VAL A 119 29.16 34.59 117.63
C VAL A 119 28.92 33.77 116.37
N TRP A 120 29.26 34.36 115.21
CA TRP A 120 29.23 33.75 113.89
C TRP A 120 30.66 33.57 113.35
N PRO A 121 31.07 32.37 112.92
CA PRO A 121 30.32 31.11 112.87
C PRO A 121 29.87 30.64 114.26
N TRP A 122 28.80 29.84 114.33
CA TRP A 122 28.25 29.39 115.61
C TRP A 122 29.30 28.64 116.43
N MET A 123 29.54 29.10 117.65
CA MET A 123 30.54 28.54 118.57
C MET A 123 29.91 28.20 119.91
N GLY A 124 30.05 26.96 120.38
CA GLY A 124 29.78 26.55 121.75
C GLY A 124 31.02 26.72 122.63
N ILE A 125 30.81 26.99 123.91
CA ILE A 125 31.86 27.08 124.93
C ILE A 125 31.65 25.91 125.88
N LEU A 126 32.71 25.16 126.16
CA LEU A 126 32.79 24.21 127.25
C LEU A 126 33.74 24.75 128.32
N ALA A 127 33.30 24.71 129.57
CA ALA A 127 34.07 25.14 130.74
C ALA A 127 34.36 23.97 131.68
N ASN A 128 35.41 24.10 132.49
CA ASN A 128 35.89 23.07 133.42
C ASN A 128 36.29 21.76 132.74
N VAL A 129 36.86 21.85 131.55
CA VAL A 129 37.33 20.67 130.80
C VAL A 129 38.73 20.29 131.30
N PRO A 130 38.98 19.05 131.72
CA PRO A 130 40.32 18.60 132.10
C PRO A 130 41.30 18.62 130.92
N ALA A 131 42.56 18.94 131.18
CA ALA A 131 43.60 19.06 130.14
C ALA A 131 43.83 17.74 129.39
N GLU A 132 43.55 16.59 130.00
CA GLU A 132 43.67 15.28 129.35
C GLU A 132 42.63 15.10 128.23
N GLN A 133 41.46 15.74 128.35
CA GLN A 133 40.39 15.65 127.35
C GLN A 133 40.65 16.52 126.12
N THR A 134 41.62 17.43 126.18
CA THR A 134 42.01 18.28 125.05
C THR A 134 43.20 17.73 124.26
N GLN A 135 43.82 16.64 124.72
CA GLN A 135 44.91 15.96 124.01
C GLN A 135 44.44 15.38 122.66
N GLY A 136 45.38 15.21 121.72
CA GLY A 136 45.09 14.67 120.38
C GLY A 136 44.10 15.54 119.58
N GLY A 137 44.10 16.86 119.79
CA GLY A 137 43.18 17.79 119.11
C GLY A 137 41.73 17.69 119.60
N GLY A 138 41.51 17.21 120.83
CA GLY A 138 40.16 17.08 121.41
C GLY A 138 39.36 15.90 120.85
N ALA A 139 40.01 14.85 120.32
CA ALA A 139 39.34 13.69 119.72
C ALA A 139 38.31 13.01 120.67
N ILE A 140 38.61 12.97 121.97
CA ILE A 140 37.71 12.45 123.01
C ILE A 140 36.44 13.29 123.10
N LEU A 141 36.58 14.63 123.08
CA LEU A 141 35.46 15.57 123.12
C LEU A 141 34.64 15.51 121.82
N MET A 142 35.30 15.45 120.66
CA MET A 142 34.63 15.28 119.37
C MET A 142 33.75 14.03 119.34
N LYS A 143 34.24 12.89 119.86
CA LYS A 143 33.45 11.65 119.94
C LYS A 143 32.26 11.80 120.91
N ARG A 144 32.45 12.49 122.04
CA ARG A 144 31.40 12.73 123.05
C ARG A 144 30.30 13.67 122.55
N LEU A 145 30.67 14.64 121.72
CA LEU A 145 29.76 15.65 121.16
C LEU A 145 29.22 15.26 119.77
N ALA A 146 29.45 14.04 119.30
CA ALA A 146 29.13 13.60 117.95
C ALA A 146 27.65 13.82 117.58
N ASP A 147 26.74 13.69 118.55
CA ASP A 147 25.29 13.90 118.37
C ASP A 147 24.95 15.34 117.96
N PHE A 148 25.80 16.31 118.34
CA PHE A 148 25.66 17.72 117.97
C PHE A 148 26.38 18.08 116.67
N LYS A 149 27.07 17.12 116.03
CA LYS A 149 27.81 17.32 114.76
C LYS A 149 28.71 18.57 114.77
N PRO A 150 29.63 18.71 115.74
CA PRO A 150 30.60 19.80 115.71
C PRO A 150 31.53 19.65 114.51
N VAL A 151 31.94 20.78 113.94
CA VAL A 151 32.96 20.85 112.88
C VAL A 151 34.35 20.71 113.49
N GLN A 152 34.59 21.38 114.61
CA GLN A 152 35.91 21.44 115.24
C GLN A 152 35.76 21.71 116.74
N VAL A 153 36.72 21.24 117.54
CA VAL A 153 36.83 21.50 118.97
C VAL A 153 38.24 22.01 119.26
N THR A 154 38.35 23.19 119.89
CA THR A 154 39.62 23.91 120.06
C THR A 154 39.84 24.28 121.52
N ALA A 155 40.94 23.82 122.11
CA ALA A 155 41.33 24.18 123.47
C ALA A 155 41.77 25.65 123.57
N VAL A 156 41.30 26.35 124.60
CA VAL A 156 41.64 27.77 124.83
C VAL A 156 42.84 27.88 125.77
N TYR A 157 43.83 28.68 125.39
CA TYR A 157 45.04 28.92 126.17
C TYR A 157 45.11 30.39 126.61
N GLY A 158 45.48 30.62 127.86
CA GLY A 158 45.76 31.93 128.43
C GLY A 158 47.27 32.14 128.65
N ALA A 159 47.63 33.26 129.29
CA ALA A 159 49.03 33.59 129.58
C ALA A 159 49.76 32.55 130.45
N ASN A 160 49.00 31.83 131.29
CA ASN A 160 49.53 30.84 132.24
C ASN A 160 49.33 29.38 131.76
N GLY A 161 49.10 29.16 130.46
CA GLY A 161 48.84 27.84 129.87
C GLY A 161 47.35 27.57 129.61
N TYR A 162 46.96 26.30 129.60
CA TYR A 162 45.59 25.89 129.28
C TYR A 162 44.56 26.51 130.25
N ALA A 163 43.54 27.17 129.71
CA ALA A 163 42.61 27.98 130.50
C ALA A 163 41.41 27.21 131.08
N GLY A 164 41.31 25.90 130.84
CA GLY A 164 40.17 25.08 131.27
C GLY A 164 38.92 25.19 130.39
N TYR A 165 39.03 25.87 129.24
CA TYR A 165 37.94 26.08 128.29
C TYR A 165 38.23 25.43 126.94
N VAL A 166 37.17 25.04 126.24
CA VAL A 166 37.20 24.50 124.89
C VAL A 166 36.08 25.10 124.05
N ILE A 167 36.39 25.55 122.84
CA ILE A 167 35.42 26.09 121.89
C ILE A 167 35.01 25.02 120.90
N VAL A 168 33.71 24.87 120.67
CA VAL A 168 33.09 23.91 119.76
C VAL A 168 32.51 24.67 118.57
N LEU A 169 33.10 24.53 117.40
CA LEU A 169 32.68 25.20 116.16
C LEU A 169 31.61 24.38 115.43
N PHE A 170 30.57 25.04 114.90
CA PHE A 170 29.55 24.42 114.03
C PHE A 170 29.57 25.01 112.60
N THR A 171 28.81 24.42 111.68
CA THR A 171 28.78 24.83 110.26
C THR A 171 28.20 26.22 110.06
N LYS A 172 28.64 26.93 109.01
CA LYS A 172 28.21 28.30 108.67
C LYS A 172 26.86 28.31 107.92
N ASP A 173 25.84 27.68 108.48
CA ASP A 173 24.50 27.59 107.90
C ASP A 173 23.41 27.41 108.99
N TRP A 174 22.14 27.36 108.56
CA TRP A 174 21.00 27.15 109.46
C TRP A 174 21.01 25.76 110.11
N ILE A 175 21.65 24.78 109.47
CA ILE A 175 21.85 23.45 110.05
C ILE A 175 22.83 23.54 111.22
N GLY A 176 23.93 24.28 111.06
CA GLY A 176 24.90 24.56 112.11
C GLY A 176 24.28 25.31 113.30
N PHE A 177 23.39 26.26 113.04
CA PHE A 177 22.67 26.97 114.11
C PHE A 177 21.81 26.02 114.94
N LYS A 178 21.04 25.15 114.27
CA LYS A 178 20.20 24.13 114.91
C LYS A 178 21.05 23.18 115.77
N ASN A 179 22.21 22.76 115.24
CA ASN A 179 23.14 21.89 115.96
C ASN A 179 23.73 22.58 117.20
N ALA A 180 24.11 23.85 117.08
CA ALA A 180 24.66 24.64 118.17
C ALA A 180 23.63 24.91 119.28
N LEU A 181 22.37 25.17 118.92
CA LEU A 181 21.25 25.26 119.87
C LEU A 181 20.98 23.93 120.57
N ALA A 182 21.03 22.80 119.85
CA ALA A 182 20.87 21.48 120.45
C ALA A 182 21.97 21.20 121.50
N PHE A 183 23.21 21.58 121.19
CA PHE A 183 24.34 21.53 122.14
C PHE A 183 24.05 22.35 123.41
N GLN A 184 23.66 23.63 123.27
CA GLN A 184 23.32 24.47 124.42
C GLN A 184 22.18 23.90 125.25
N ASN A 185 21.10 23.46 124.59
CA ASN A 185 19.92 22.93 125.27
C ASN A 185 20.22 21.63 126.02
N TYR A 186 21.12 20.79 125.51
CA TYR A 186 21.58 19.60 126.20
C TYR A 186 22.20 19.94 127.57
N PHE A 187 23.18 20.85 127.59
CA PHE A 187 23.83 21.27 128.84
C PHE A 187 22.87 22.00 129.78
N LYS A 188 22.01 22.87 129.24
CA LYS A 188 20.98 23.57 130.00
C LYS A 188 19.99 22.59 130.66
N SER A 189 19.55 21.54 129.95
CA SER A 189 18.61 20.54 130.48
C SER A 189 19.18 19.74 131.65
N GLN A 190 20.50 19.60 131.71
CA GLN A 190 21.23 18.91 132.79
C GLN A 190 21.62 19.84 133.94
N ARG A 191 21.23 21.13 133.90
CA ARG A 191 21.69 22.18 134.82
C ARG A 191 23.22 22.32 134.83
N LEU A 192 23.83 22.21 133.65
CA LEU A 192 25.25 22.37 133.39
C LEU A 192 25.50 23.52 132.40
N GLY A 193 24.68 24.57 132.46
CA GLY A 193 24.79 25.75 131.59
C GLY A 193 25.71 26.84 132.16
N LYS A 194 25.72 27.99 131.49
CA LYS A 194 26.51 29.18 131.90
C LYS A 194 26.12 29.69 133.30
N LEU A 195 24.82 29.76 133.59
CA LEU A 195 24.32 30.26 134.87
C LEU A 195 24.84 29.40 136.03
N GLU A 196 24.75 28.07 135.91
CA GLU A 196 25.24 27.17 136.95
C GLU A 196 26.77 27.22 137.08
N TRP A 197 27.49 27.48 135.98
CA TRP A 197 28.94 27.70 136.01
C TRP A 197 29.34 28.94 136.82
N GLU A 198 28.61 30.04 136.65
CA GLU A 198 28.89 31.31 137.37
C GLU A 198 28.52 31.25 138.85
N GLU A 199 27.47 30.51 139.22
CA GLU A 199 27.04 30.34 140.61
C GLU A 199 27.98 29.43 141.41
N THR A 200 28.67 28.48 140.76
CA THR A 200 29.43 27.46 141.47
C THR A 200 30.90 27.82 141.70
N LYS A 201 31.24 28.25 142.92
CA LYS A 201 32.62 28.56 143.32
C LYS A 201 33.47 27.29 143.56
N GLN A 202 34.06 26.78 142.48
CA GLN A 202 35.31 25.98 142.41
C GLN A 202 35.38 24.55 143.01
N HIS A 203 34.29 23.81 143.21
CA HIS A 203 34.38 22.41 143.71
C HIS A 203 33.45 21.40 143.01
N VAL A 204 33.43 21.34 141.67
CA VAL A 204 32.61 20.37 140.92
C VAL A 204 33.38 19.63 139.83
N LYS A 205 33.13 18.33 139.68
CA LYS A 205 33.72 17.43 138.66
C LYS A 205 33.07 17.48 137.27
N TYR A 206 32.05 18.31 137.05
CA TYR A 206 31.28 18.31 135.80
C TYR A 206 31.76 19.38 134.81
N VAL A 207 31.60 19.09 133.51
CA VAL A 207 31.85 20.01 132.39
C VAL A 207 30.57 20.79 132.11
N PHE A 208 30.70 22.11 131.94
CA PHE A 208 29.58 23.00 131.64
C PHE A 208 29.63 23.44 130.19
N GLY A 209 28.48 23.72 129.57
CA GLY A 209 28.41 24.06 128.15
C GLY A 209 27.31 25.05 127.79
N TRP A 210 27.62 26.00 126.90
CA TRP A 210 26.65 26.96 126.37
C TRP A 210 27.04 27.48 125.00
N LEU A 211 26.11 28.12 124.30
CA LEU A 211 26.39 28.79 123.04
C LEU A 211 27.01 30.16 123.30
N ALA A 212 28.07 30.52 122.57
CA ALA A 212 28.76 31.79 122.69
C ALA A 212 27.85 32.95 122.26
N LYS A 213 27.66 33.89 123.18
CA LYS A 213 26.90 35.13 122.96
C LYS A 213 27.81 36.35 123.07
N GLU A 214 27.21 37.52 122.85
CA GLU A 214 27.90 38.82 122.95
C GLU A 214 28.70 39.01 124.24
N GLU A 215 28.16 38.58 125.38
CA GLU A 215 28.87 38.67 126.67
C GLU A 215 30.16 37.84 126.69
N ASP A 216 30.14 36.64 126.11
CA ASP A 216 31.31 35.77 126.08
C ASP A 216 32.36 36.33 125.12
N TYR A 217 31.91 36.86 123.98
CA TYR A 217 32.74 37.51 122.97
C TYR A 217 33.46 38.76 123.51
N LYS A 218 32.76 39.58 124.29
CA LYS A 218 33.29 40.82 124.89
C LYS A 218 34.05 40.60 126.21
N SER A 219 34.20 39.36 126.67
CA SER A 219 34.92 39.07 127.91
C SER A 219 36.43 39.32 127.77
N ASP A 220 37.05 39.94 128.78
CA ASP A 220 38.51 40.23 128.80
C ASP A 220 39.39 38.97 128.97
N GLY A 221 38.76 37.80 129.17
CA GLY A 221 39.42 36.52 129.40
C GLY A 221 39.91 35.83 128.12
N PRO A 222 40.59 34.68 128.26
CA PRO A 222 41.08 33.89 127.12
C PRO A 222 39.98 33.48 126.13
N VAL A 223 38.75 33.24 126.62
CA VAL A 223 37.59 32.88 125.80
C VAL A 223 37.16 34.03 124.90
N GLY A 224 36.94 35.24 125.43
CA GLY A 224 36.53 36.40 124.60
C GLY A 224 37.58 36.81 123.57
N ARG A 225 38.87 36.72 123.90
CA ARG A 225 39.96 36.92 122.91
C ARG A 225 39.93 35.88 121.80
N PHE A 226 39.64 34.62 122.12
CA PHE A 226 39.51 33.59 121.10
C PHE A 226 38.31 33.84 120.19
N LEU A 227 37.15 34.15 120.77
CA LEU A 227 35.91 34.39 120.03
C LEU A 227 36.03 35.60 119.11
N SER A 228 36.63 36.71 119.58
CA SER A 228 36.83 37.91 118.76
C SER A 228 37.88 37.79 117.66
N ALA A 229 38.84 36.86 117.80
CA ALA A 229 39.79 36.57 116.73
C ALA A 229 39.21 35.63 115.64
N ASN A 230 38.18 34.84 115.95
CA ASN A 230 37.71 33.76 115.09
C ASN A 230 36.24 33.87 114.65
N GLY A 231 35.52 34.87 115.14
CA GLY A 231 34.12 35.10 114.81
C GLY A 231 33.74 36.57 114.85
N GLU A 232 32.53 36.86 114.40
CA GLU A 232 31.89 38.17 114.42
C GLU A 232 30.57 38.08 115.17
N LEU A 233 30.11 39.19 115.71
CA LEU A 233 28.79 39.26 116.33
C LEU A 233 27.72 39.45 115.25
N LYS A 234 26.74 38.54 115.19
CA LYS A 234 25.63 38.55 114.23
C LYS A 234 24.30 38.23 114.92
N THR A 235 23.23 38.88 114.45
CA THR A 235 21.85 38.49 114.78
C THR A 235 21.33 37.46 113.78
N VAL A 236 20.29 36.70 114.17
CA VAL A 236 19.61 35.74 113.28
C VAL A 236 19.00 36.47 112.08
N SER A 237 18.38 37.63 112.29
CA SER A 237 17.77 38.44 111.23
C SER A 237 18.77 38.97 110.20
N GLU A 238 19.95 39.42 110.62
CA GLU A 238 21.00 39.84 109.68
C GLU A 238 21.46 38.70 108.77
N LEU A 239 21.67 37.51 109.33
CA LEU A 239 22.06 36.33 108.55
C LEU A 239 20.95 35.85 107.63
N GLU A 240 19.68 35.91 108.06
CA GLU A 240 18.53 35.58 107.21
C GLU A 240 18.42 36.55 106.03
N GLN A 241 18.56 37.84 106.27
CA GLN A 241 18.52 38.86 105.23
C GLN A 241 19.69 38.71 104.24
N GLU A 242 20.91 38.46 104.72
CA GLU A 242 22.09 38.28 103.87
C GLU A 242 21.95 37.03 102.97
N MET A 243 21.47 35.92 103.53
CA MET A 243 21.25 34.66 102.81
C MET A 243 20.06 34.75 101.83
N SER A 244 18.98 35.42 102.20
CA SER A 244 17.83 35.67 101.31
C SER A 244 18.24 36.56 100.15
N SER A 245 18.90 37.69 100.42
CA SER A 245 19.34 38.65 99.39
C SER A 245 20.24 38.00 98.33
N LYS A 246 21.18 37.13 98.73
CA LYS A 246 22.01 36.36 97.78
C LYS A 246 21.16 35.43 96.89
N THR A 247 20.16 34.79 97.47
CA THR A 247 19.26 33.87 96.75
C THR A 247 18.34 34.65 95.78
N ASP A 248 17.76 35.76 96.25
CA ASP A 248 16.87 36.62 95.47
C ASP A 248 17.59 37.23 94.27
N ASN A 249 18.84 37.68 94.44
CA ASN A 249 19.66 38.19 93.35
C ASN A 249 19.95 37.12 92.28
N LEU A 250 20.19 35.87 92.70
CA LEU A 250 20.39 34.76 91.76
C LEU A 250 19.10 34.46 90.98
N ILE A 251 17.95 34.42 91.67
CA ILE A 251 16.64 34.20 91.05
C ILE A 251 16.33 35.32 90.05
N ALA A 252 16.60 36.58 90.40
CA ALA A 252 16.39 37.72 89.52
C ALA A 252 17.23 37.62 88.23
N ASN A 253 18.53 37.29 88.34
CA ASN A 253 19.42 37.11 87.19
C ASN A 253 18.95 35.96 86.28
N LEU A 254 18.64 34.79 86.86
CA LEU A 254 18.13 33.65 86.11
C LEU A 254 16.79 33.97 85.41
N THR A 255 15.89 34.68 86.09
CA THR A 255 14.62 35.12 85.51
C THR A 255 14.84 36.08 84.34
N GLN A 256 15.78 37.02 84.46
CA GLN A 256 16.18 37.89 83.37
C GLN A 256 16.70 37.10 82.17
N GLN A 257 17.59 36.13 82.38
CA GLN A 257 18.10 35.28 81.30
C GLN A 257 17.00 34.44 80.63
N ILE A 258 16.10 33.84 81.41
CA ILE A 258 14.95 33.09 80.89
C ILE A 258 14.08 34.01 80.04
N SER A 259 13.80 35.24 80.52
CA SER A 259 12.99 36.20 79.78
C SER A 259 13.64 36.61 78.45
N ALA A 260 14.95 36.83 78.43
CA ALA A 260 15.71 37.20 77.23
C ALA A 260 15.72 36.05 76.20
N LYS A 261 15.97 34.81 76.64
CA LYS A 261 15.90 33.63 75.76
C LYS A 261 14.48 33.38 75.24
N SER A 262 13.46 33.59 76.06
CA SER A 262 12.07 33.43 75.65
C SER A 262 11.68 34.43 74.56
N LYS A 263 12.09 35.70 74.69
CA LYS A 263 11.90 36.71 73.63
C LYS A 263 12.60 36.33 72.33
N TYR A 264 13.85 35.87 72.41
CA TYR A 264 14.60 35.44 71.22
C TYR A 264 13.95 34.23 70.52
N LEU A 265 13.43 33.26 71.27
CA LEU A 265 12.69 32.14 70.70
C LEU A 265 11.42 32.61 69.96
N GLN A 266 10.67 33.55 70.54
CA GLN A 266 9.50 34.14 69.90
C GLN A 266 9.85 34.87 68.59
N GLU A 267 10.97 35.60 68.56
CA GLU A 267 11.45 36.25 67.34
C GLU A 267 11.82 35.23 66.25
N LEU A 268 12.48 34.13 66.61
CA LEU A 268 12.79 33.05 65.69
C LEU A 268 11.52 32.37 65.15
N GLU A 269 10.54 32.10 66.03
CA GLU A 269 9.25 31.54 65.64
C GLU A 269 8.54 32.44 64.63
N CYS A 270 8.49 33.75 64.88
CA CYS A 270 7.92 34.73 63.97
C CYS A 270 8.61 34.71 62.60
N LYS A 271 9.95 34.70 62.57
CA LYS A 271 10.74 34.61 61.31
C LYS A 271 10.50 33.30 60.57
N CYS A 272 10.45 32.18 61.28
CA CYS A 272 10.13 30.87 60.69
C CYS A 272 8.74 30.87 60.06
N ASN A 273 7.73 31.40 60.75
CA ASN A 273 6.37 31.50 60.23
C ASN A 273 6.30 32.41 59.00
N GLN A 274 6.99 33.56 59.02
CA GLN A 274 7.05 34.47 57.87
C GLN A 274 7.72 33.81 56.67
N MET A 275 8.82 33.09 56.88
CA MET A 275 9.51 32.37 55.81
C MET A 275 8.66 31.23 55.24
N ASN A 276 7.93 30.51 56.09
CA ASN A 276 7.04 29.43 55.67
C ASN A 276 5.91 29.96 54.76
N ILE A 277 5.30 31.10 55.11
CA ILE A 277 4.27 31.75 54.27
C ILE A 277 4.86 32.18 52.92
N SER A 278 6.06 32.77 52.92
CA SER A 278 6.72 33.17 51.67
C SER A 278 7.07 31.97 50.80
N LEU A 279 7.55 30.88 51.40
CA LEU A 279 7.85 29.63 50.69
C LEU A 279 6.58 29.04 50.06
N GLN A 280 5.48 28.98 50.82
CA GLN A 280 4.21 28.47 50.31
C GLN A 280 3.72 29.26 49.09
N LYS A 281 3.80 30.60 49.13
CA LYS A 281 3.43 31.45 47.98
C LYS A 281 4.26 31.14 46.74
N VAL A 282 5.58 31.02 46.88
CA VAL A 282 6.48 30.69 45.76
C VAL A 282 6.20 29.28 45.22
N MET A 283 5.88 28.33 46.09
CA MET A 283 5.47 26.98 45.67
C MET A 283 4.17 27.02 44.86
N GLU A 284 3.15 27.76 45.32
CA GLU A 284 1.89 27.93 44.60
C GLU A 284 2.07 28.63 43.23
N GLU A 285 2.92 29.65 43.16
CA GLU A 285 3.27 30.32 41.90
C GLU A 285 4.02 29.39 40.94
N SER A 286 4.96 28.58 41.46
CA SER A 286 5.67 27.55 40.71
C SER A 286 4.70 26.52 40.14
N ASP A 287 3.76 26.01 40.94
CA ASP A 287 2.76 25.04 40.52
C ASP A 287 1.84 25.61 39.44
N LEU A 288 1.43 26.89 39.58
CA LEU A 288 0.61 27.58 38.57
C LEU A 288 1.38 27.75 37.26
N LEU A 289 2.67 28.10 37.33
CA LEU A 289 3.52 28.24 36.16
C LEU A 289 3.68 26.90 35.43
N HIS A 290 3.93 25.81 36.16
CA HIS A 290 4.00 24.46 35.59
C HIS A 290 2.68 24.05 34.94
N LYS A 291 1.53 24.37 35.55
CA LYS A 291 0.21 24.11 34.95
C LYS A 291 0.04 24.85 33.62
N ARG A 292 0.35 26.15 33.58
CA ARG A 292 0.26 26.97 32.36
C ARG A 292 1.21 26.46 31.27
N TYR A 293 2.46 26.15 31.62
CA TYR A 293 3.43 25.59 30.69
C TYR A 293 2.93 24.27 30.09
N ASN A 294 2.42 23.35 30.92
CA ASN A 294 1.91 22.06 30.45
C ASN A 294 0.64 22.19 29.58
N GLU A 295 -0.18 23.22 29.81
CA GLU A 295 -1.36 23.53 29.01
C GLU A 295 -0.97 24.12 27.66
N GLU A 296 -0.07 25.11 27.63
CA GLU A 296 0.50 25.65 26.39
C GLU A 296 1.17 24.57 25.54
N MET A 297 1.93 23.68 26.18
CA MET A 297 2.59 22.56 25.49
C MET A 297 1.56 21.61 24.87
N ARG A 298 0.47 21.29 25.58
CA ARG A 298 -0.66 20.51 25.03
C ARG A 298 -1.36 21.21 23.87
N ASN A 299 -1.62 22.52 23.99
CA ASN A 299 -2.24 23.32 22.94
C ASN A 299 -1.37 23.37 21.68
N MET A 300 -0.07 23.60 21.85
CA MET A 300 0.91 23.59 20.76
C MET A 300 0.98 22.22 20.07
N GLN A 301 0.99 21.13 20.85
CA GLN A 301 0.94 19.77 20.30
C GLN A 301 -0.37 19.49 19.54
N SER A 302 -1.52 19.93 20.05
CA SER A 302 -2.80 19.78 19.34
C SER A 302 -2.80 20.54 18.03
N ALA A 303 -2.40 21.81 18.04
CA ALA A 303 -2.33 22.65 16.85
C ALA A 303 -1.36 22.08 15.81
N ALA A 304 -0.21 21.54 16.23
CA ALA A 304 0.73 20.86 15.34
C ALA A 304 0.12 19.60 14.71
N ARG A 305 -0.55 18.75 15.51
CA ARG A 305 -1.24 17.55 15.01
C ARG A 305 -2.35 17.90 14.00
N GLU A 306 -3.17 18.90 14.31
CA GLU A 306 -4.23 19.39 13.42
C GLU A 306 -3.65 19.96 12.11
N HIS A 307 -2.54 20.70 12.18
CA HIS A 307 -1.86 21.19 10.99
C HIS A 307 -1.34 20.03 10.13
N THR A 308 -0.63 19.06 10.73
CA THR A 308 -0.15 17.87 10.02
C THR A 308 -1.30 17.07 9.40
N GLN A 309 -2.41 16.91 10.10
CA GLN A 309 -3.59 16.22 9.58
C GLN A 309 -4.20 16.94 8.38
N ARG A 310 -4.32 18.27 8.42
CA ARG A 310 -4.77 19.07 7.27
C ARG A 310 -3.86 18.90 6.07
N VAL A 311 -2.54 19.01 6.25
CA VAL A 311 -1.56 18.78 5.18
C VAL A 311 -1.71 17.37 4.60
N PHE A 312 -1.90 16.35 5.45
CA PHE A 312 -2.10 14.98 4.97
C PHE A 312 -3.38 14.84 4.13
N GLN A 313 -4.50 15.43 4.58
CA GLN A 313 -5.75 15.42 3.82
C GLN A 313 -5.63 16.14 2.47
N GLU A 314 -4.95 17.30 2.44
CA GLU A 314 -4.70 18.04 1.21
C GLU A 314 -3.79 17.25 0.26
N THR A 315 -2.71 16.66 0.75
CA THR A 315 -1.80 15.83 -0.06
C THR A 315 -2.50 14.59 -0.61
N GLU A 316 -3.38 13.94 0.15
CA GLU A 316 -4.20 12.82 -0.35
C GLU A 316 -5.18 13.28 -1.44
N LYS A 317 -5.84 14.42 -1.25
CA LYS A 317 -6.74 15.01 -2.25
C LYS A 317 -5.99 15.34 -3.55
N LEU A 318 -4.81 15.96 -3.44
CA LEU A 318 -3.96 16.27 -4.60
C LEU A 318 -3.49 14.98 -5.31
N ARG A 319 -3.11 13.93 -4.56
CA ARG A 319 -2.77 12.63 -5.15
C ARG A 319 -3.94 12.03 -5.94
N LYS A 320 -5.16 12.07 -5.41
CA LYS A 320 -6.36 11.60 -6.14
C LYS A 320 -6.57 12.38 -7.43
N GLN A 321 -6.49 13.71 -7.38
CA GLN A 321 -6.59 14.55 -8.57
C GLN A 321 -5.49 14.24 -9.59
N LEU A 322 -4.27 13.99 -9.14
CA LEU A 322 -3.14 13.67 -10.01
C LEU A 322 -3.35 12.32 -10.71
N ALA A 323 -3.80 11.29 -9.98
CA ALA A 323 -4.14 9.99 -10.54
C ALA A 323 -5.30 10.06 -11.56
N GLU A 324 -6.33 10.88 -11.29
CA GLU A 324 -7.41 11.14 -12.25
C GLU A 324 -6.89 11.80 -13.53
N LYS A 325 -5.97 12.76 -13.40
CA LYS A 325 -5.34 13.43 -14.54
C LYS A 325 -4.45 12.48 -15.34
N GLU A 326 -3.64 11.66 -14.68
CA GLU A 326 -2.82 10.62 -15.31
C GLU A 326 -3.68 9.63 -16.11
N SER A 327 -4.74 9.08 -15.50
CA SER A 327 -5.67 8.19 -16.19
C SER A 327 -6.34 8.86 -17.40
N SER A 328 -6.65 10.15 -17.28
CA SER A 328 -7.22 10.93 -18.39
C SER A 328 -6.24 11.12 -19.54
N ILE A 329 -4.98 11.44 -19.24
CA ILE A 329 -3.90 11.57 -20.22
C ILE A 329 -3.64 10.22 -20.90
N GLU A 330 -3.60 9.13 -20.13
CA GLU A 330 -3.37 7.79 -20.67
C GLU A 330 -4.48 7.38 -21.65
N ARG A 331 -5.75 7.66 -21.32
CA ARG A 331 -6.88 7.42 -22.24
C ARG A 331 -6.75 8.22 -23.53
N ARG A 332 -6.46 9.52 -23.42
CA ARG A 332 -6.23 10.38 -24.59
C ARG A 332 -5.05 9.91 -25.44
N SER A 333 -4.00 9.41 -24.80
CA SER A 333 -2.85 8.85 -25.52
C SER A 333 -3.21 7.58 -26.28
N LYS A 334 -4.05 6.71 -25.71
CA LYS A 334 -4.58 5.52 -26.41
C LYS A 334 -5.46 5.91 -27.59
N GLU A 335 -6.41 6.83 -27.39
CA GLU A 335 -7.27 7.37 -28.45
C GLU A 335 -6.44 8.01 -29.59
N LEU A 336 -5.41 8.78 -29.26
CA LEU A 336 -4.53 9.40 -30.24
C LEU A 336 -3.75 8.34 -31.03
N ASN A 337 -3.23 7.31 -30.36
CA ASN A 337 -2.53 6.20 -31.03
C ASN A 337 -3.46 5.45 -32.00
N GLU A 338 -4.71 5.21 -31.63
CA GLU A 338 -5.72 4.60 -32.50
C GLU A 338 -6.01 5.49 -33.72
N GLN A 339 -6.18 6.80 -33.52
CA GLN A 339 -6.37 7.76 -34.62
C GLN A 339 -5.15 7.82 -35.55
N VAL A 340 -3.94 7.81 -35.00
CA VAL A 340 -2.69 7.79 -35.80
C VAL A 340 -2.61 6.50 -36.62
N ALA A 341 -2.90 5.34 -36.01
CA ALA A 341 -2.92 4.06 -36.72
C ALA A 341 -3.96 4.05 -37.85
N GLN A 342 -5.16 4.57 -37.59
CA GLN A 342 -6.21 4.70 -38.60
C GLN A 342 -5.79 5.63 -39.75
N THR A 343 -5.22 6.79 -39.43
CA THR A 343 -4.73 7.77 -40.41
C THR A 343 -3.59 7.17 -41.26
N ASP A 344 -2.67 6.43 -40.63
CA ASP A 344 -1.59 5.73 -41.35
C ASP A 344 -2.12 4.65 -42.28
N MET A 345 -3.15 3.90 -41.87
CA MET A 345 -3.82 2.91 -42.73
C MET A 345 -4.52 3.59 -43.93
N GLU A 346 -5.23 4.69 -43.69
CA GLU A 346 -5.88 5.45 -44.76
C GLU A 346 -4.87 6.06 -45.73
N ARG A 347 -3.76 6.61 -45.21
CA ARG A 347 -2.66 7.12 -46.05
C ARG A 347 -2.10 6.01 -46.95
N ARG A 348 -1.85 4.81 -46.40
CA ARG A 348 -1.37 3.66 -47.20
C ARG A 348 -2.37 3.26 -48.28
N LYS A 349 -3.67 3.19 -47.96
CA LYS A 349 -4.72 2.90 -48.95
C LYS A 349 -4.76 3.93 -50.07
N LEU A 350 -4.72 5.22 -49.73
CA LEU A 350 -4.70 6.30 -50.70
C LEU A 350 -3.44 6.24 -51.59
N GLU A 351 -2.29 5.88 -51.02
CA GLU A 351 -1.05 5.74 -51.78
C GLU A 351 -1.07 4.53 -52.73
N GLU A 352 -1.65 3.41 -52.31
CA GLU A 352 -1.93 2.26 -53.19
C GLU A 352 -2.92 2.60 -54.31
N GLU A 353 -4.00 3.32 -54.01
CA GLU A 353 -4.95 3.80 -55.03
C GLU A 353 -4.30 4.76 -56.00
N ARG A 354 -3.47 5.71 -55.52
CA ARG A 354 -2.74 6.64 -56.37
C ARG A 354 -1.79 5.89 -57.32
N LYS A 355 -1.13 4.83 -56.83
CA LYS A 355 -0.27 3.98 -57.66
C LYS A 355 -1.07 3.23 -58.71
N LYS A 356 -2.20 2.60 -58.34
CA LYS A 356 -3.11 1.94 -59.30
C LYS A 356 -3.63 2.91 -60.36
N ASN A 357 -4.02 4.11 -59.97
CA ASN A 357 -4.50 5.14 -60.89
C ASN A 357 -3.38 5.60 -61.83
N ALA A 358 -2.14 5.73 -61.34
CA ALA A 358 -0.99 6.03 -62.19
C ALA A 358 -0.75 4.92 -63.22
N ASP A 359 -0.73 3.64 -62.78
CA ASP A 359 -0.56 2.48 -63.67
C ASP A 359 -1.69 2.39 -64.71
N GLN A 360 -2.94 2.65 -64.30
CA GLN A 360 -4.09 2.72 -65.22
C GLN A 360 -3.96 3.87 -66.22
N ASN A 361 -3.57 5.05 -65.77
CA ASN A 361 -3.37 6.21 -66.63
C ASN A 361 -2.24 5.97 -67.65
N ASP A 362 -1.15 5.34 -67.22
CA ASP A 362 -0.07 4.92 -68.12
C ASP A 362 -0.57 3.91 -69.15
N SER A 363 -1.33 2.89 -68.73
CA SER A 363 -1.95 1.92 -69.64
C SER A 363 -2.92 2.59 -70.63
N LEU A 364 -3.74 3.54 -70.18
CA LEU A 364 -4.65 4.30 -71.03
C LEU A 364 -3.90 5.18 -72.02
N ASN A 365 -2.82 5.82 -71.59
CA ASN A 365 -1.97 6.62 -72.47
C ASN A 365 -1.31 5.74 -73.54
N MET A 366 -0.82 4.55 -73.16
CA MET A 366 -0.28 3.56 -74.10
C MET A 366 -1.36 3.08 -75.09
N ALA A 367 -2.57 2.80 -74.62
CA ALA A 367 -3.70 2.45 -75.49
C ALA A 367 -4.06 3.59 -76.44
N ARG A 368 -4.06 4.84 -75.97
CA ARG A 368 -4.30 6.05 -76.79
C ARG A 368 -3.24 6.21 -77.88
N ILE A 369 -1.97 5.99 -77.54
CA ILE A 369 -0.86 6.02 -78.51
C ILE A 369 -1.03 4.92 -79.56
N GLU A 370 -1.40 3.71 -79.16
CA GLU A 370 -1.61 2.60 -80.11
C GLU A 370 -2.84 2.83 -81.00
N GLN A 371 -3.91 3.42 -80.45
CA GLN A 371 -5.08 3.86 -81.22
C GLN A 371 -4.67 4.92 -82.25
N GLN A 372 -3.92 5.95 -81.85
CA GLN A 372 -3.42 6.96 -82.81
C GLN A 372 -2.57 6.33 -83.92
N LYS A 373 -1.72 5.34 -83.60
CA LYS A 373 -0.97 4.59 -84.61
C LYS A 373 -1.90 3.78 -85.52
N ALA A 374 -2.94 3.15 -84.98
CA ALA A 374 -3.95 2.42 -85.75
C ALA A 374 -4.72 3.36 -86.69
N ASP A 375 -5.16 4.52 -86.19
CA ASP A 375 -5.84 5.54 -86.98
C ASP A 375 -4.93 6.08 -88.09
N GLN A 376 -3.65 6.34 -87.80
CA GLN A 376 -2.67 6.70 -88.84
C GLN A 376 -2.49 5.59 -89.88
N ARG A 377 -2.46 4.32 -89.47
CA ARG A 377 -2.39 3.17 -90.40
C ARG A 377 -3.66 3.10 -91.27
N ALA A 378 -4.84 3.29 -90.68
CA ALA A 378 -6.12 3.33 -91.39
C ALA A 378 -6.18 4.50 -92.37
N LEU A 379 -5.66 5.68 -92.00
CA LEU A 379 -5.62 6.85 -92.86
C LEU A 379 -4.71 6.62 -94.07
N ARG A 380 -3.52 6.03 -93.88
CA ARG A 380 -2.66 5.58 -94.99
C ARG A 380 -3.34 4.54 -95.87
N LEU A 381 -4.09 3.61 -95.28
CA LEU A 381 -4.85 2.61 -96.03
C LEU A 381 -5.97 3.27 -96.84
N LEU A 382 -6.67 4.25 -96.29
CA LEU A 382 -7.70 5.03 -96.99
C LEU A 382 -7.09 5.85 -98.13
N GLU A 383 -5.94 6.49 -97.93
CA GLU A 383 -5.20 7.17 -99.01
C GLU A 383 -4.78 6.18 -100.10
N LYS A 384 -4.29 5.00 -99.72
CA LYS A 384 -3.95 3.93 -100.65
C LYS A 384 -5.18 3.47 -101.44
N HIS A 385 -6.29 3.19 -100.77
CA HIS A 385 -7.55 2.81 -101.43
C HIS A 385 -8.12 3.93 -102.30
N LYS A 386 -7.98 5.19 -101.89
CA LYS A 386 -8.36 6.33 -102.73
C LYS A 386 -7.54 6.34 -104.02
N LYS A 387 -6.23 6.15 -103.91
CA LYS A 387 -5.33 6.06 -105.06
C LYS A 387 -5.63 4.86 -105.94
N GLU A 388 -5.83 3.68 -105.35
CA GLU A 388 -6.25 2.46 -106.07
C GLU A 388 -7.61 2.63 -106.76
N LYS A 389 -8.57 3.33 -106.11
CA LYS A 389 -9.87 3.65 -106.71
C LYS A 389 -9.72 4.62 -107.88
N GLU A 390 -8.84 5.60 -107.75
CA GLU A 390 -8.53 6.56 -108.82
C GLU A 390 -7.83 5.87 -110.00
N ASP A 391 -6.87 4.97 -109.73
CA ASP A 391 -6.23 4.10 -110.71
C ASP A 391 -7.23 3.16 -111.37
N ALA A 392 -8.15 2.57 -110.60
CA ALA A 392 -9.22 1.72 -111.12
C ALA A 392 -10.23 2.51 -111.98
N LEU A 393 -10.62 3.72 -111.57
CA LEU A 393 -11.48 4.61 -112.37
C LEU A 393 -10.78 5.02 -113.67
N ASN A 394 -9.49 5.35 -113.63
CA ASN A 394 -8.70 5.62 -114.82
C ASN A 394 -8.62 4.38 -115.73
N LYS A 395 -8.53 3.18 -115.14
CA LYS A 395 -8.53 1.92 -115.88
C LYS A 395 -9.89 1.61 -116.48
N ILE A 396 -10.99 1.87 -115.79
CA ILE A 396 -12.35 1.76 -116.31
C ILE A 396 -12.53 2.73 -117.49
N LEU A 397 -12.13 4.00 -117.34
CA LEU A 397 -12.13 4.97 -118.45
C LEU A 397 -11.29 4.50 -119.64
N GLN A 398 -10.15 3.83 -119.40
CA GLN A 398 -9.32 3.25 -120.45
C GLN A 398 -10.01 2.04 -121.11
N LEU A 399 -10.66 1.18 -120.32
CA LEU A 399 -11.40 0.02 -120.82
C LEU A 399 -12.66 0.43 -121.56
N GLU A 400 -13.38 1.47 -121.11
CA GLU A 400 -14.51 2.07 -121.82
C GLU A 400 -14.05 2.60 -123.18
N ARG A 401 -12.91 3.31 -123.26
CA ARG A 401 -12.32 3.68 -124.56
C ARG A 401 -11.99 2.47 -125.42
N GLN A 402 -11.43 1.40 -124.84
CA GLN A 402 -11.12 0.17 -125.58
C GLN A 402 -12.38 -0.56 -126.05
N VAL A 403 -13.47 -0.50 -125.28
CA VAL A 403 -14.78 -1.04 -125.68
C VAL A 403 -15.39 -0.19 -126.79
N ASP A 404 -15.32 1.13 -126.70
CA ASP A 404 -15.76 2.05 -127.75
C ASP A 404 -14.93 1.85 -129.04
N GLU A 405 -13.61 1.66 -128.92
CA GLU A 405 -12.71 1.31 -130.01
C GLU A 405 -13.04 -0.07 -130.60
N LYS A 406 -13.35 -1.07 -129.76
CA LYS A 406 -13.81 -2.39 -130.22
C LYS A 406 -15.13 -2.30 -130.97
N GLN A 407 -16.12 -1.56 -130.44
CA GLN A 407 -17.41 -1.36 -131.12
C GLN A 407 -17.22 -0.62 -132.44
N LYS A 408 -16.29 0.34 -132.50
CA LYS A 408 -15.90 1.01 -133.75
C LYS A 408 -15.24 0.05 -134.73
N LEU A 409 -14.35 -0.84 -134.27
CA LEU A 409 -13.73 -1.87 -135.10
C LEU A 409 -14.77 -2.89 -135.60
N GLU A 410 -15.75 -3.28 -134.78
CA GLU A 410 -16.88 -4.12 -135.21
C GLU A 410 -17.71 -3.44 -136.32
N LEU A 411 -17.98 -2.13 -136.18
CA LEU A 411 -18.64 -1.33 -137.22
C LEU A 411 -17.78 -1.21 -138.49
N ASP A 412 -16.47 -1.04 -138.36
CA ASP A 412 -15.53 -0.96 -139.48
C ASP A 412 -15.40 -2.32 -140.19
N ILE A 413 -15.37 -3.45 -139.46
CA ILE A 413 -15.42 -4.82 -140.01
C ILE A 413 -16.71 -5.00 -140.82
N GLU A 414 -17.85 -4.56 -140.30
CA GLU A 414 -19.13 -4.72 -140.99
C GLU A 414 -19.27 -3.77 -142.19
N GLN A 415 -18.72 -2.56 -142.12
CA GLN A 415 -18.58 -1.67 -143.28
C GLN A 415 -17.63 -2.23 -144.34
N LEU A 416 -16.50 -2.82 -143.94
CA LEU A 416 -15.52 -3.43 -144.84
C LEU A 416 -16.09 -4.69 -145.50
N LYS A 417 -16.84 -5.53 -144.79
CA LYS A 417 -17.63 -6.62 -145.38
C LYS A 417 -18.61 -6.10 -146.42
N GLY A 418 -19.39 -5.06 -146.08
CA GLY A 418 -20.33 -4.43 -147.02
C GLY A 418 -19.64 -3.84 -148.26
N LYS A 419 -18.48 -3.19 -148.11
CA LYS A 419 -17.67 -2.68 -149.23
C LYS A 419 -17.10 -3.82 -150.08
N LEU A 420 -16.63 -4.91 -149.47
CA LEU A 420 -16.15 -6.10 -150.18
C LEU A 420 -17.28 -6.76 -150.99
N GLU A 421 -18.51 -6.80 -150.44
CA GLU A 421 -19.72 -7.28 -151.12
C GLU A 421 -20.06 -6.44 -152.37
N VAL A 422 -19.94 -5.11 -152.24
CA VAL A 422 -20.17 -4.15 -153.34
C VAL A 422 -19.09 -4.28 -154.43
N VAL A 423 -17.82 -4.46 -154.04
CA VAL A 423 -16.71 -4.67 -154.99
C VAL A 423 -16.84 -6.01 -155.73
N LYS A 424 -17.39 -7.06 -155.09
CA LYS A 424 -17.72 -8.33 -155.77
C LYS A 424 -18.80 -8.21 -156.85
N HIS A 425 -19.66 -7.19 -156.79
CA HIS A 425 -20.75 -6.98 -157.75
C HIS A 425 -20.40 -6.03 -158.90
N MET A 426 -19.19 -5.46 -158.93
CA MET A 426 -18.70 -4.69 -160.06
C MET A 426 -18.16 -5.63 -161.14
N GLU A 427 -18.99 -5.95 -162.14
CA GLU A 427 -18.55 -6.68 -163.34
C GLU A 427 -17.64 -5.80 -164.22
N GLY A 428 -16.33 -6.01 -164.10
CA GLY A 428 -15.33 -5.40 -164.96
C GLY A 428 -13.91 -5.82 -164.55
N GLU A 429 -13.27 -6.67 -165.35
CA GLU A 429 -11.88 -7.08 -165.16
C GLU A 429 -10.92 -5.91 -165.43
N GLY A 430 -10.61 -5.16 -164.38
CA GLY A 430 -9.51 -4.19 -164.32
C GLY A 430 -8.58 -4.51 -163.15
N VAL A 431 -7.26 -4.45 -163.40
CA VAL A 431 -6.19 -4.70 -162.41
C VAL A 431 -6.36 -3.87 -161.12
N ASP A 432 -7.05 -2.73 -161.20
CA ASP A 432 -7.33 -1.82 -160.08
C ASP A 432 -8.41 -2.33 -159.10
N VAL A 433 -9.38 -3.13 -159.58
CA VAL A 433 -10.44 -3.73 -158.75
C VAL A 433 -9.88 -4.90 -157.92
N LYS A 434 -8.99 -5.69 -158.53
CA LYS A 434 -8.36 -6.84 -157.87
C LYS A 434 -7.44 -6.42 -156.74
N LYS A 435 -6.65 -5.36 -156.94
CA LYS A 435 -5.76 -4.81 -155.91
C LYS A 435 -6.54 -4.25 -154.72
N ARG A 436 -7.63 -3.50 -154.96
CA ARG A 436 -8.55 -3.04 -153.89
C ARG A 436 -9.21 -4.19 -153.14
N SER A 437 -9.58 -5.27 -153.82
CA SER A 437 -10.16 -6.46 -153.19
C SER A 437 -9.14 -7.17 -152.28
N GLU A 438 -7.90 -7.31 -152.72
CA GLU A 438 -6.84 -7.96 -151.94
C GLU A 438 -6.45 -7.12 -150.71
N GLU A 439 -6.37 -5.79 -150.84
CA GLU A 439 -6.12 -4.86 -149.72
C GLU A 439 -7.24 -4.92 -148.67
N LEU A 440 -8.52 -4.88 -149.06
CA LEU A 440 -9.64 -5.02 -148.11
C LEU A 440 -9.68 -6.41 -147.45
N THR A 441 -9.25 -7.46 -148.15
CA THR A 441 -9.24 -8.83 -147.59
C THR A 441 -8.13 -8.98 -146.54
N ALA A 442 -6.96 -8.38 -146.75
CA ALA A 442 -5.87 -8.37 -145.78
C ALA A 442 -6.24 -7.61 -144.49
N GLU A 443 -6.86 -6.42 -144.64
CA GLU A 443 -7.29 -5.60 -143.51
C GLU A 443 -8.42 -6.27 -142.69
N LEU A 444 -9.32 -7.02 -143.36
CA LEU A 444 -10.35 -7.80 -142.68
C LEU A 444 -9.76 -8.96 -141.85
N ASN A 445 -8.74 -9.65 -142.38
CA ASN A 445 -8.12 -10.78 -141.67
C ASN A 445 -7.35 -10.34 -140.41
N GLU A 446 -6.62 -9.22 -140.46
CA GLU A 446 -5.92 -8.67 -139.29
C GLU A 446 -6.90 -8.37 -138.14
N ARG A 447 -8.10 -7.85 -138.46
CA ARG A 447 -9.15 -7.55 -137.46
C ARG A 447 -9.82 -8.80 -136.86
N ILE A 448 -9.85 -9.91 -137.60
CA ILE A 448 -10.36 -11.20 -137.09
C ILE A 448 -9.34 -11.80 -136.11
N GLU A 449 -8.04 -11.77 -136.42
CA GLU A 449 -6.99 -12.27 -135.53
C GLU A 449 -6.99 -11.56 -134.16
N ASP A 450 -7.20 -10.23 -134.14
CA ASP A 450 -7.32 -9.47 -132.89
C ASP A 450 -8.51 -9.93 -132.02
N MET A 451 -9.61 -10.37 -132.64
CA MET A 451 -10.79 -10.85 -131.94
C MET A 451 -10.57 -12.22 -131.30
N GLU A 452 -9.90 -13.13 -131.99
CA GLU A 452 -9.53 -14.45 -131.47
C GLU A 452 -8.60 -14.35 -130.25
N HIS A 453 -7.72 -13.34 -130.23
CA HIS A 453 -6.82 -13.09 -129.11
C HIS A 453 -7.57 -12.66 -127.81
N LEU A 454 -8.72 -12.01 -127.95
CA LEU A 454 -9.59 -11.63 -126.83
C LEU A 454 -10.39 -12.81 -126.28
N GLU A 455 -10.83 -13.74 -127.13
CA GLU A 455 -11.55 -14.95 -126.68
C GLU A 455 -10.64 -15.90 -125.88
N ALA A 456 -9.39 -16.07 -126.29
CA ALA A 456 -8.40 -16.87 -125.56
C ALA A 456 -8.14 -16.37 -124.13
N LEU A 457 -8.21 -15.05 -123.91
CA LEU A 457 -8.06 -14.46 -122.58
C LEU A 457 -9.24 -14.84 -121.67
N ASN A 458 -10.45 -14.94 -122.21
CA ASN A 458 -11.64 -15.27 -121.44
C ASN A 458 -11.63 -16.74 -120.95
N GLN A 459 -11.19 -17.69 -121.78
CA GLN A 459 -10.98 -19.08 -121.33
C GLN A 459 -9.97 -19.19 -120.17
N THR A 460 -8.92 -18.37 -120.19
CA THR A 460 -7.88 -18.40 -119.15
C THR A 460 -8.42 -17.98 -117.77
N LEU A 461 -9.37 -17.04 -117.73
CA LEU A 461 -9.98 -16.58 -116.48
C LEU A 461 -10.86 -17.66 -115.84
N VAL A 462 -11.61 -18.43 -116.63
CA VAL A 462 -12.46 -19.54 -116.13
C VAL A 462 -11.62 -20.65 -115.49
N VAL A 463 -10.44 -20.94 -116.06
CA VAL A 463 -9.51 -21.93 -115.46
C VAL A 463 -9.00 -21.44 -114.11
N LYS A 464 -8.63 -20.16 -113.99
CA LYS A 464 -8.15 -19.59 -112.73
C LYS A 464 -9.20 -19.62 -111.62
N GLU A 465 -10.47 -19.36 -111.94
CA GLU A 465 -11.54 -19.44 -110.94
C GLU A 465 -11.66 -20.84 -110.32
N ARG A 466 -11.70 -21.89 -111.16
CA ARG A 466 -11.75 -23.28 -110.68
C ARG A 466 -10.57 -23.63 -109.79
N MET A 467 -9.35 -23.24 -110.19
CA MET A 467 -8.15 -23.45 -109.38
C MET A 467 -8.27 -22.81 -107.99
N THR A 468 -8.74 -21.56 -107.90
CA THR A 468 -8.89 -20.87 -106.61
C THR A 468 -9.94 -21.51 -105.69
N ASN A 469 -11.00 -22.10 -106.25
CA ASN A 469 -12.00 -22.81 -105.46
C ASN A 469 -11.48 -24.13 -104.89
N ASP A 470 -10.67 -24.86 -105.66
CA ASP A 470 -10.01 -26.10 -105.21
C ASP A 470 -9.03 -25.80 -104.07
N GLU A 471 -8.25 -24.72 -104.18
CA GLU A 471 -7.34 -24.25 -103.10
C GLU A 471 -8.08 -23.97 -101.79
N ILE A 472 -9.27 -23.38 -101.84
CA ILE A 472 -10.08 -23.09 -100.64
C ILE A 472 -10.59 -24.39 -99.99
N GLN A 473 -11.03 -25.36 -100.78
CA GLN A 473 -11.49 -26.64 -100.24
C GLN A 473 -10.34 -27.45 -99.61
N ASP A 474 -9.16 -27.42 -100.22
CA ASP A 474 -7.96 -28.06 -99.66
C ASP A 474 -7.49 -27.37 -98.37
N ALA A 475 -7.52 -26.04 -98.32
CA ALA A 475 -7.22 -25.30 -97.10
C ALA A 475 -8.19 -25.64 -95.94
N LYS A 476 -9.47 -25.88 -96.24
CA LYS A 476 -10.46 -26.32 -95.24
C LYS A 476 -10.14 -27.73 -94.72
N LYS A 477 -9.77 -28.67 -95.60
CA LYS A 477 -9.38 -30.04 -95.21
C LYS A 477 -8.13 -30.03 -94.34
N GLU A 478 -7.08 -29.31 -94.75
CA GLU A 478 -5.85 -29.17 -93.99
C GLU A 478 -6.08 -28.57 -92.60
N LEU A 479 -6.97 -27.58 -92.49
CA LEU A 479 -7.34 -27.01 -91.19
C LEU A 479 -8.00 -28.04 -90.27
N ILE A 480 -8.92 -28.88 -90.79
CA ILE A 480 -9.56 -29.93 -89.99
C ILE A 480 -8.53 -30.97 -89.55
N THR A 481 -7.64 -31.40 -90.45
CA THR A 481 -6.56 -32.35 -90.13
C THR A 481 -5.61 -31.79 -89.07
N GLY A 482 -5.09 -30.57 -89.24
CA GLY A 482 -4.15 -29.97 -88.30
C GLY A 482 -4.74 -29.65 -86.92
N LEU A 483 -6.06 -29.48 -86.83
CA LEU A 483 -6.75 -29.23 -85.56
C LEU A 483 -7.00 -30.48 -84.73
N ALA A 484 -6.94 -31.68 -85.32
CA ALA A 484 -7.16 -32.94 -84.61
C ALA A 484 -6.14 -33.15 -83.48
N ASP A 485 -4.89 -32.74 -83.70
CA ASP A 485 -3.80 -32.91 -82.74
C ASP A 485 -3.72 -31.79 -81.68
N LEU A 486 -4.31 -30.63 -81.98
CA LEU A 486 -4.21 -29.41 -81.14
C LEU A 486 -5.37 -29.24 -80.16
N LEU A 487 -6.54 -29.82 -80.45
CA LEU A 487 -7.77 -29.59 -79.69
C LEU A 487 -7.99 -30.73 -78.67
N GLY A 488 -7.71 -30.44 -77.39
CA GLY A 488 -7.96 -31.39 -76.31
C GLY A 488 -9.46 -31.56 -75.97
N PRO A 489 -9.82 -32.58 -75.16
CA PRO A 489 -11.22 -32.95 -74.85
C PRO A 489 -12.06 -31.85 -74.18
N ARG A 490 -11.41 -30.82 -73.63
CA ARG A 490 -12.04 -29.68 -72.92
C ARG A 490 -12.10 -28.41 -73.76
N SER A 491 -11.86 -28.51 -75.06
CA SER A 491 -11.86 -27.37 -75.98
C SER A 491 -13.28 -26.98 -76.40
N ASN A 492 -13.56 -25.67 -76.45
CA ASN A 492 -14.86 -25.14 -76.90
C ASN A 492 -15.12 -25.41 -78.39
N ILE A 493 -14.06 -25.41 -79.21
CA ILE A 493 -14.10 -25.88 -80.59
C ILE A 493 -13.42 -27.24 -80.62
N GLY A 494 -14.09 -28.23 -81.20
CA GLY A 494 -13.59 -29.59 -81.39
C GLY A 494 -13.82 -30.06 -82.82
N ILE A 495 -13.40 -31.28 -83.09
CA ILE A 495 -13.75 -32.00 -84.31
C ILE A 495 -14.83 -33.01 -83.92
N LYS A 496 -15.97 -32.96 -84.63
CA LYS A 496 -17.01 -33.96 -84.49
C LYS A 496 -16.97 -34.88 -85.72
N ARG A 497 -16.96 -36.18 -85.46
CA ARG A 497 -17.03 -37.22 -86.49
C ARG A 497 -18.49 -37.59 -86.72
N MET A 498 -19.08 -37.01 -87.76
CA MET A 498 -20.50 -37.16 -88.05
C MET A 498 -20.79 -38.59 -88.53
N GLY A 499 -21.68 -39.29 -87.85
CA GLY A 499 -22.02 -40.68 -88.17
C GLY A 499 -21.19 -41.76 -87.46
N GLU A 500 -20.31 -41.38 -86.52
CA GLU A 500 -19.62 -42.32 -85.64
C GLU A 500 -20.47 -42.67 -84.41
N LEU A 501 -20.52 -43.95 -84.06
CA LEU A 501 -21.29 -44.43 -82.91
C LEU A 501 -20.66 -44.04 -81.57
N ASP A 502 -21.46 -43.51 -80.66
CA ASP A 502 -21.05 -43.36 -79.25
C ASP A 502 -20.97 -44.75 -78.60
N GLU A 503 -19.79 -45.13 -78.13
CA GLU A 503 -19.53 -46.44 -77.52
C GLU A 503 -20.16 -46.58 -76.12
N LYS A 504 -20.40 -45.46 -75.42
CA LYS A 504 -20.82 -45.51 -74.00
C LYS A 504 -22.14 -46.25 -73.77
N PRO A 505 -23.21 -46.03 -74.56
CA PRO A 505 -24.45 -46.79 -74.43
C PRO A 505 -24.25 -48.29 -74.65
N PHE A 506 -23.36 -48.68 -75.56
CA PHE A 506 -23.03 -50.09 -75.82
C PHE A 506 -22.31 -50.72 -74.64
N VAL A 507 -21.32 -50.03 -74.05
CA VAL A 507 -20.59 -50.50 -72.85
C VAL A 507 -21.54 -50.64 -71.66
N LEU A 508 -22.42 -49.66 -71.42
CA LEU A 508 -23.38 -49.71 -70.32
C LEU A 508 -24.38 -50.87 -70.48
N SER A 509 -24.90 -51.06 -71.69
CA SER A 509 -25.80 -52.19 -71.99
C SER A 509 -25.09 -53.54 -71.84
N CYS A 510 -23.84 -53.64 -72.31
CA CYS A 510 -23.07 -54.87 -72.19
C CYS A 510 -22.63 -55.16 -70.76
N LYS A 511 -22.34 -54.15 -69.93
CA LYS A 511 -22.03 -54.32 -68.49
C LYS A 511 -23.15 -55.00 -67.72
N GLN A 512 -24.40 -54.69 -68.08
CA GLN A 512 -25.57 -55.33 -67.46
C GLN A 512 -25.77 -56.79 -67.90
N ARG A 513 -25.26 -57.20 -69.08
CA ARG A 513 -25.55 -58.51 -69.69
C ARG A 513 -24.39 -59.50 -69.66
N TYR A 514 -23.15 -59.03 -69.78
CA TYR A 514 -21.96 -59.86 -70.02
C TYR A 514 -20.88 -59.73 -68.92
N GLY A 515 -21.10 -58.89 -67.90
CA GLY A 515 -20.20 -58.80 -66.75
C GLY A 515 -18.78 -58.37 -67.10
N GLU A 516 -17.79 -59.23 -66.89
CA GLU A 516 -16.37 -58.94 -67.15
C GLU A 516 -16.05 -58.81 -68.65
N ASP A 517 -16.77 -59.51 -69.53
CA ASP A 517 -16.57 -59.44 -70.99
C ASP A 517 -17.29 -58.24 -71.64
N ALA A 518 -17.89 -57.36 -70.85
CA ALA A 518 -18.75 -56.28 -71.32
C ALA A 518 -18.06 -55.29 -72.27
N GLU A 519 -16.78 -54.99 -72.03
CA GLU A 519 -16.03 -54.05 -72.88
C GLU A 519 -15.71 -54.66 -74.24
N MET A 520 -15.29 -55.93 -74.27
CA MET A 520 -15.04 -56.66 -75.52
C MET A 520 -16.34 -56.80 -76.33
N LYS A 521 -17.45 -57.17 -75.68
CA LYS A 521 -18.76 -57.30 -76.34
C LYS A 521 -19.31 -55.97 -76.84
N ALA A 522 -19.12 -54.89 -76.09
CA ALA A 522 -19.50 -53.56 -76.56
C ALA A 522 -18.72 -53.17 -77.82
N ALA A 523 -17.40 -53.40 -77.87
CA ALA A 523 -16.59 -53.12 -79.04
C ALA A 523 -17.01 -53.97 -80.26
N GLU A 524 -17.35 -55.25 -80.07
CA GLU A 524 -17.92 -56.11 -81.13
C GLU A 524 -19.23 -55.50 -81.69
N PHE A 525 -20.15 -55.07 -80.82
CA PHE A 525 -21.42 -54.49 -81.24
C PHE A 525 -21.25 -53.12 -81.91
N VAL A 526 -20.40 -52.23 -81.37
CA VAL A 526 -20.10 -50.94 -82.01
C VAL A 526 -19.54 -51.18 -83.42
N SER A 527 -18.59 -52.11 -83.57
CA SER A 527 -18.00 -52.42 -84.88
C SER A 527 -19.06 -52.96 -85.86
N LEU A 528 -19.88 -53.90 -85.41
CA LEU A 528 -20.96 -54.48 -86.22
C LEU A 528 -21.95 -53.41 -86.69
N TRP A 529 -22.41 -52.55 -85.78
CA TRP A 529 -23.37 -51.52 -86.11
C TRP A 529 -22.77 -50.38 -86.92
N GLN A 530 -21.50 -50.05 -86.72
CA GLN A 530 -20.78 -49.08 -87.55
C GLN A 530 -20.64 -49.58 -88.99
N GLU A 531 -20.43 -50.88 -89.21
CA GLU A 531 -20.44 -51.47 -90.56
C GLU A 531 -21.85 -51.50 -91.17
N HIS A 532 -22.89 -51.74 -90.37
CA HIS A 532 -24.26 -51.58 -90.86
C HIS A 532 -24.55 -50.14 -91.32
N LEU A 533 -24.12 -49.13 -90.56
CA LEU A 533 -24.27 -47.72 -90.94
C LEU A 533 -23.58 -47.34 -92.26
N LYS A 534 -22.52 -48.07 -92.64
CA LYS A 534 -21.80 -47.87 -93.90
C LYS A 534 -22.44 -48.58 -95.09
N ASP A 535 -23.36 -49.51 -94.86
CA ASP A 535 -24.01 -50.27 -95.92
C ASP A 535 -24.98 -49.37 -96.69
N PRO A 536 -24.67 -48.98 -97.95
CA PRO A 536 -25.55 -48.10 -98.72
C PRO A 536 -26.91 -48.75 -99.04
N ASN A 537 -27.03 -50.08 -98.89
CA ASN A 537 -28.29 -50.80 -99.11
C ASN A 537 -29.20 -50.80 -97.88
N TRP A 538 -28.72 -50.35 -96.71
CA TRP A 538 -29.53 -50.26 -95.50
C TRP A 538 -29.85 -48.80 -95.18
N HIS A 539 -31.06 -48.39 -95.57
CA HIS A 539 -31.55 -47.02 -95.40
C HIS A 539 -32.87 -47.03 -94.62
N PRO A 540 -32.84 -47.13 -93.28
CA PRO A 540 -34.04 -47.30 -92.44
C PRO A 540 -34.78 -45.98 -92.23
N PHE A 541 -35.11 -45.27 -93.30
CA PHE A 541 -35.86 -44.01 -93.29
C PHE A 541 -37.22 -44.16 -93.99
N LYS A 542 -38.23 -43.46 -93.47
CA LYS A 542 -39.54 -43.27 -94.08
C LYS A 542 -39.74 -41.79 -94.35
N ILE A 543 -40.38 -41.45 -95.47
CA ILE A 543 -40.75 -40.08 -95.79
C ILE A 543 -42.10 -39.79 -95.15
N VAL A 544 -42.18 -38.73 -94.35
CA VAL A 544 -43.43 -38.22 -93.80
C VAL A 544 -43.69 -36.84 -94.36
N THR A 545 -44.91 -36.62 -94.84
CA THR A 545 -45.36 -35.33 -95.36
C THR A 545 -46.22 -34.65 -94.30
N THR A 546 -45.75 -33.52 -93.77
CA THR A 546 -46.49 -32.71 -92.79
C THR A 546 -46.73 -31.33 -93.40
N GLY A 547 -47.86 -31.13 -94.09
CA GLY A 547 -48.14 -29.88 -94.81
C GLY A 547 -47.38 -29.76 -96.14
N SER A 548 -46.62 -28.67 -96.36
CA SER A 548 -45.88 -28.39 -97.60
C SER A 548 -44.43 -28.90 -97.60
N THR A 549 -43.99 -29.54 -96.52
CA THR A 549 -42.63 -30.07 -96.37
C THR A 549 -42.65 -31.61 -96.28
N THR A 550 -41.71 -32.23 -96.98
CA THR A 550 -41.44 -33.68 -96.94
C THR A 550 -40.17 -33.88 -96.11
N GLU A 551 -40.26 -34.64 -95.03
CA GLU A 551 -39.13 -34.91 -94.13
C GLU A 551 -38.84 -36.41 -94.10
N GLN A 552 -37.56 -36.78 -94.20
CA GLN A 552 -37.10 -38.15 -93.98
C GLN A 552 -36.86 -38.36 -92.49
N ILE A 553 -37.61 -39.28 -91.89
CA ILE A 553 -37.46 -39.67 -90.49
C ILE A 553 -37.16 -41.16 -90.39
N ILE A 554 -36.66 -41.62 -89.25
CA ILE A 554 -36.33 -43.03 -89.06
C ILE A 554 -37.59 -43.90 -89.09
N ASN A 555 -37.48 -45.06 -89.73
CA ASN A 555 -38.53 -46.07 -89.74
C ASN A 555 -38.43 -46.93 -88.47
N ASP A 556 -39.24 -46.60 -87.45
CA ASP A 556 -39.27 -47.33 -86.17
C ASP A 556 -39.66 -48.83 -86.28
N ASN A 557 -40.17 -49.26 -87.45
CA ASN A 557 -40.50 -50.67 -87.74
C ASN A 557 -39.39 -51.42 -88.48
N ASP A 558 -38.24 -50.79 -88.74
CA ASP A 558 -37.11 -51.45 -89.40
C ASP A 558 -36.65 -52.68 -88.58
N GLU A 559 -36.58 -53.84 -89.23
CA GLU A 559 -36.34 -55.12 -88.56
C GLU A 559 -35.02 -55.14 -87.78
N LYS A 560 -33.96 -54.53 -88.34
CA LYS A 560 -32.65 -54.45 -87.68
C LYS A 560 -32.72 -53.52 -86.48
N LEU A 561 -33.29 -52.33 -86.61
CA LEU A 561 -33.42 -51.36 -85.50
C LEU A 561 -34.32 -51.88 -84.37
N VAL A 562 -35.43 -52.57 -84.69
CA VAL A 562 -36.30 -53.22 -83.71
C VAL A 562 -35.55 -54.35 -82.99
N GLY A 563 -34.78 -55.15 -83.73
CA GLY A 563 -33.91 -56.19 -83.18
C GLY A 563 -32.86 -55.62 -82.22
N LEU A 564 -32.20 -54.54 -82.62
CA LEU A 564 -31.22 -53.82 -81.81
C LEU A 564 -31.80 -53.36 -80.48
N LYS A 565 -32.96 -52.70 -80.53
CA LYS A 565 -33.64 -52.17 -79.34
C LYS A 565 -34.01 -53.27 -78.36
N LYS A 566 -34.46 -54.43 -78.86
CA LYS A 566 -34.76 -55.61 -78.02
C LYS A 566 -33.48 -56.24 -77.45
N GLN A 567 -32.41 -56.30 -78.24
CA GLN A 567 -31.17 -56.98 -77.88
C GLN A 567 -30.26 -56.15 -76.97
N LEU A 568 -30.16 -54.82 -77.14
CA LEU A 568 -29.22 -53.95 -76.43
C LEU A 568 -29.89 -52.75 -75.75
N GLY A 569 -31.21 -52.60 -75.86
CA GLY A 569 -31.97 -51.57 -75.13
C GLY A 569 -32.06 -50.22 -75.84
N GLU A 570 -32.83 -49.32 -75.22
CA GLU A 570 -33.20 -48.01 -75.79
C GLU A 570 -32.01 -47.08 -76.04
N GLU A 571 -31.04 -47.06 -75.13
CA GLU A 571 -29.92 -46.11 -75.22
C GLU A 571 -28.97 -46.45 -76.39
N VAL A 572 -28.82 -47.74 -76.71
CA VAL A 572 -28.08 -48.19 -77.89
C VAL A 572 -28.85 -47.89 -79.18
N TYR A 573 -30.17 -48.09 -79.18
CA TYR A 573 -31.04 -47.69 -80.31
C TYR A 573 -30.88 -46.20 -80.61
N LYS A 574 -30.96 -45.33 -79.59
CA LYS A 574 -30.77 -43.88 -79.75
C LYS A 574 -29.41 -43.56 -80.37
N ALA A 575 -28.32 -44.14 -79.87
CA ALA A 575 -26.98 -43.92 -80.41
C ALA A 575 -26.88 -44.26 -81.91
N VAL A 576 -27.42 -45.41 -82.33
CA VAL A 576 -27.42 -45.82 -83.74
C VAL A 576 -28.30 -44.90 -84.60
N THR A 577 -29.47 -44.52 -84.10
CA THR A 577 -30.36 -43.60 -84.83
C THR A 577 -29.81 -42.19 -84.98
N THR A 578 -29.07 -41.68 -83.98
CA THR A 578 -28.39 -40.39 -84.10
C THR A 578 -27.30 -40.43 -85.15
N ALA A 579 -26.47 -41.48 -85.18
CA ALA A 579 -25.45 -41.64 -86.21
C ALA A 579 -26.04 -41.75 -87.63
N LEU A 580 -27.17 -42.44 -87.81
CA LEU A 580 -27.90 -42.50 -89.08
C LEU A 580 -28.31 -41.11 -89.58
N LEU A 581 -28.89 -40.28 -88.70
CA LEU A 581 -29.31 -38.92 -89.05
C LEU A 581 -28.10 -38.04 -89.46
N GLU A 582 -27.00 -38.15 -88.73
CA GLU A 582 -25.77 -37.41 -89.03
C GLU A 582 -25.16 -37.79 -90.39
N ILE A 583 -25.18 -39.08 -90.77
CA ILE A 583 -24.71 -39.51 -92.09
C ILE A 583 -25.58 -38.91 -93.20
N ASN A 584 -26.90 -38.92 -93.03
CA ASN A 584 -27.82 -38.39 -94.03
C ASN A 584 -27.66 -36.87 -94.23
N GLU A 585 -27.39 -36.12 -93.17
CA GLU A 585 -27.21 -34.66 -93.26
C GLU A 585 -25.86 -34.25 -93.87
N TYR A 586 -24.77 -34.93 -93.50
CA TYR A 586 -23.42 -34.48 -93.85
C TYR A 586 -22.78 -35.24 -95.01
N ASN A 587 -23.27 -36.44 -95.34
CA ASN A 587 -22.71 -37.29 -96.39
C ASN A 587 -23.71 -38.33 -96.93
N ALA A 588 -24.91 -37.88 -97.34
CA ALA A 588 -25.99 -38.75 -97.82
C ALA A 588 -25.53 -39.74 -98.92
N SER A 589 -24.71 -39.29 -99.87
CA SER A 589 -24.28 -40.12 -101.00
C SER A 589 -23.11 -41.05 -100.66
N GLY A 590 -22.28 -40.70 -99.68
CA GLY A 590 -21.06 -41.44 -99.35
C GLY A 590 -21.23 -42.46 -98.22
N SER A 591 -22.19 -42.24 -97.31
CA SER A 591 -22.45 -43.12 -96.15
C SER A 591 -21.24 -43.43 -95.26
N TYR A 592 -20.19 -42.61 -95.32
CA TYR A 592 -19.00 -42.73 -94.46
C TYR A 592 -18.88 -41.53 -93.51
N VAL A 593 -18.18 -41.73 -92.40
CA VAL A 593 -17.97 -40.72 -91.36
C VAL A 593 -17.19 -39.52 -91.89
N VAL A 594 -17.73 -38.31 -91.71
CA VAL A 594 -17.06 -37.06 -92.11
C VAL A 594 -16.71 -36.23 -90.88
N SER A 595 -15.48 -35.72 -90.85
CA SER A 595 -15.01 -34.81 -89.80
C SER A 595 -15.43 -33.38 -90.11
N GLU A 596 -16.12 -32.74 -89.16
CA GLU A 596 -16.52 -31.33 -89.26
C GLU A 596 -16.07 -30.54 -88.04
N LEU A 597 -15.81 -29.24 -88.26
CA LEU A 597 -15.51 -28.31 -87.17
C LEU A 597 -16.77 -28.13 -86.32
N TRP A 598 -16.66 -28.34 -85.01
CA TRP A 598 -17.80 -28.34 -84.10
C TRP A 598 -17.60 -27.40 -82.92
N ASN A 599 -18.63 -26.63 -82.61
CA ASN A 599 -18.68 -25.84 -81.40
C ASN A 599 -19.34 -26.68 -80.29
N ASN A 600 -18.53 -27.20 -79.38
CA ASN A 600 -18.96 -28.06 -78.27
C ASN A 600 -19.87 -27.33 -77.26
N LYS A 601 -19.77 -25.99 -77.18
CA LYS A 601 -20.59 -25.19 -76.27
C LYS A 601 -22.00 -24.97 -76.81
N GLU A 602 -22.10 -24.68 -78.10
CA GLU A 602 -23.38 -24.36 -78.78
C GLU A 602 -24.00 -25.58 -79.47
N ASN A 603 -23.29 -26.72 -79.46
CA ASN A 603 -23.69 -27.97 -80.11
C ASN A 603 -24.10 -27.78 -81.58
N ARG A 604 -23.28 -27.06 -82.36
CA ARG A 604 -23.48 -26.79 -83.79
C ARG A 604 -22.17 -26.78 -84.59
N LYS A 605 -22.27 -26.81 -85.92
CA LYS A 605 -21.15 -26.60 -86.83
C LYS A 605 -20.46 -25.25 -86.59
N ALA A 606 -19.14 -25.27 -86.52
CA ALA A 606 -18.29 -24.10 -86.37
C ALA A 606 -17.74 -23.62 -87.72
N SER A 607 -17.57 -22.31 -87.86
CA SER A 607 -16.94 -21.67 -89.02
C SER A 607 -15.40 -21.72 -88.94
N ILE A 608 -14.74 -21.59 -90.09
CA ILE A 608 -13.27 -21.50 -90.19
C ILE A 608 -12.74 -20.33 -89.33
N THR A 609 -13.44 -19.19 -89.35
CA THR A 609 -13.08 -18.01 -88.55
C THR A 609 -13.16 -18.29 -87.05
N GLU A 610 -14.19 -18.99 -86.57
CA GLU A 610 -14.33 -19.39 -85.16
C GLU A 610 -13.19 -20.33 -84.75
N ALA A 611 -12.82 -21.28 -85.61
CA ALA A 611 -11.71 -22.21 -85.35
C ALA A 611 -10.36 -21.49 -85.26
N ILE A 612 -10.05 -20.59 -86.20
CA ILE A 612 -8.80 -19.80 -86.20
C ILE A 612 -8.73 -18.89 -84.97
N GLN A 613 -9.82 -18.20 -84.61
CA GLN A 613 -9.87 -17.35 -83.42
C GLN A 613 -9.62 -18.16 -82.14
N HIS A 614 -10.17 -19.37 -82.07
CA HIS A 614 -9.97 -20.26 -80.93
C HIS A 614 -8.51 -20.73 -80.82
N VAL A 615 -7.88 -21.11 -81.94
CA VAL A 615 -6.44 -21.47 -81.97
C VAL A 615 -5.56 -20.30 -81.59
N LEU A 616 -5.82 -19.10 -82.11
CA LEU A 616 -5.06 -17.90 -81.74
C LEU A 616 -5.18 -17.59 -80.25
N LYS A 617 -6.36 -17.80 -79.65
CA LYS A 617 -6.57 -17.62 -78.21
C LYS A 617 -5.81 -18.66 -77.39
N GLN A 618 -5.84 -19.94 -77.80
CA GLN A 618 -5.05 -21.02 -77.19
C GLN A 618 -3.55 -20.71 -77.25
N TRP A 619 -3.03 -20.32 -78.42
CA TRP A 619 -1.63 -19.96 -78.62
C TRP A 619 -1.19 -18.77 -77.74
N LYS A 620 -1.99 -17.70 -77.67
CA LYS A 620 -1.73 -16.56 -76.78
C LYS A 620 -1.73 -16.97 -75.31
N ALA A 621 -2.60 -17.89 -74.90
CA ALA A 621 -2.63 -18.39 -73.52
C ALA A 621 -1.40 -19.26 -73.19
N GLN A 622 -0.93 -20.08 -74.14
CA GLN A 622 0.29 -20.88 -73.98
C GLN A 622 1.55 -20.01 -73.89
N LYS A 623 1.63 -18.93 -74.68
CA LYS A 623 2.75 -17.97 -74.65
C LYS A 623 2.84 -17.16 -73.35
N ARG A 624 1.75 -17.05 -72.57
CA ARG A 624 1.77 -16.43 -71.23
C ARG A 624 2.16 -17.39 -70.10
N ARG A 625 2.20 -18.70 -70.37
CA ARG A 625 2.56 -19.75 -69.40
C ARG A 625 3.99 -20.26 -69.54
N ARG A 626 4.65 -19.96 -70.67
CA ARG A 626 6.11 -20.02 -70.83
C ARG A 626 6.68 -18.64 -70.56
#